data_AF-A0A9W3FQ83-F1
#
_entry.id   AF-A0A9W3FQ83-F1
#
_cell.length_a   1.000
_cell.length_b   1.000
_cell.length_c   1.000
_cell.angle_alpha   90.00
_cell.angle_beta   90.00
_cell.angle_gamma   90.00
#
_symmetry.space_group_name_H-M   'P 1'
#
loop_
_entity.id
_entity.type
_entity.pdbx_description
1 polymer ?
#
loop_
_entity_poly.entity_id
_entity_poly.type
_entity_poly.pdbx_seq_one_letter_code
_entity_poly.pdbx_strand_id
1 'polypeptide(L)'
;MKTLIAAYSGVLRGTGSSILSALQDLFSITWLNRSQVEKQLQVISVLQWVLSFLVLGVTCSILLVYTFCTDCWLISVLYFTWLVFDWNTPKKGGRRSQWVRNWAVWCYFRDYFPIQMDQLRQRGRTVPRLQSKSVAGLVQKPRLSASGPVFSLRSSATSVPHCLVKTHNLLTTRNYIFGYHPHGIMGLGAFCNFSTEATEVSKKFPGIRPYLATLAGNFRIPVLREYLMSGGICPVNRDTIDYLLSKNGSGNAIIIVVGGAAESLSSMPGKNAVTLRNRKGFVKLALRHGADLVPIYSFGENEVYKQVIFEEGSWGRWVQKKFQKYIGFAPCIFHGRGLFSSDTWGLVPYSKPITTVVGEPITIPKLEHPTQQDIDLYHAMYMEALVKLFDQHKTKFGLQETEVLEVN
;
A
#
# COMPACT_ATOMS: atom_id res chain seq x y z
N MET A 1 47.25 59.39 -31.98
CA MET A 1 46.21 59.16 -30.95
C MET A 1 44.83 59.43 -31.59
N LYS A 2 44.22 58.63 -32.48
CA LYS A 2 44.33 57.23 -32.92
C LYS A 2 44.23 56.17 -31.81
N THR A 3 43.15 56.21 -31.04
CA THR A 3 42.48 55.07 -30.36
C THR A 3 41.37 55.69 -29.50
N LEU A 4 40.18 55.09 -29.41
CA LEU A 4 39.00 55.50 -28.61
C LEU A 4 37.84 56.23 -29.30
N ILE A 5 37.68 56.18 -30.63
CA ILE A 5 36.39 56.51 -31.29
C ILE A 5 36.03 55.44 -32.34
N ALA A 6 36.16 54.17 -31.98
CA ALA A 6 35.74 53.04 -32.84
C ALA A 6 35.03 51.90 -32.08
N ALA A 7 34.70 52.09 -30.80
CA ALA A 7 34.12 51.02 -29.96
C ALA A 7 32.70 51.33 -29.44
N TYR A 8 32.03 52.36 -29.95
CA TYR A 8 30.68 52.73 -29.47
C TYR A 8 29.67 53.04 -30.58
N SER A 9 29.77 52.34 -31.71
CA SER A 9 28.72 52.30 -32.74
C SER A 9 28.48 50.91 -33.33
N GLY A 10 29.04 49.86 -32.72
CA GLY A 10 28.99 48.48 -33.22
C GLY A 10 28.18 47.49 -32.39
N VAL A 11 27.40 47.92 -31.41
CA VAL A 11 26.66 47.01 -30.50
C VAL A 11 25.16 47.35 -30.50
N LEU A 12 24.54 47.32 -31.67
CA LEU A 12 23.08 47.31 -31.81
C LEU A 12 22.72 46.56 -33.11
N ARG A 13 23.23 45.33 -33.24
CA ARG A 13 22.76 44.30 -34.18
C ARG A 13 23.30 42.93 -33.77
N GLY A 14 23.21 42.62 -32.47
CA GLY A 14 23.34 41.28 -31.93
C GLY A 14 21.98 40.61 -31.98
N THR A 15 21.78 39.82 -33.01
CA THR A 15 20.68 38.86 -33.24
C THR A 15 19.76 38.59 -32.04
N GLY A 16 18.50 39.01 -32.17
CA GLY A 16 17.40 38.45 -31.37
C GLY A 16 17.32 36.91 -31.45
N SER A 17 18.04 36.29 -32.40
CA SER A 17 18.29 34.85 -32.48
C SER A 17 19.06 34.27 -31.31
N SER A 18 19.87 35.00 -30.52
CA SER A 18 20.64 34.36 -29.42
C SER A 18 19.84 34.21 -28.13
N ILE A 19 18.91 35.14 -27.85
CA ILE A 19 17.97 35.02 -26.74
C ILE A 19 16.81 34.12 -27.15
N LEU A 20 16.32 34.21 -28.39
CA LEU A 20 15.37 33.22 -28.91
C LEU A 20 16.00 31.83 -29.05
N SER A 21 17.29 31.69 -29.38
CA SER A 21 17.97 30.39 -29.37
C SER A 21 18.29 29.92 -27.97
N ALA A 22 18.61 30.80 -27.02
CA ALA A 22 18.80 30.41 -25.61
C ALA A 22 17.47 30.07 -24.93
N LEU A 23 16.38 30.74 -25.30
CA LEU A 23 15.02 30.41 -24.88
C LEU A 23 14.52 29.17 -25.63
N GLN A 24 14.77 29.05 -26.94
CA GLN A 24 14.51 27.81 -27.67
C GLN A 24 15.36 26.70 -27.12
N ASP A 25 16.61 26.89 -26.71
CA ASP A 25 17.44 25.90 -26.02
C ASP A 25 16.91 25.65 -24.61
N LEU A 26 16.29 26.63 -23.93
CA LEU A 26 15.58 26.39 -22.67
C LEU A 26 14.31 25.52 -22.88
N PHE A 27 13.62 25.70 -24.01
CA PHE A 27 12.45 24.93 -24.46
C PHE A 27 12.82 23.66 -25.26
N SER A 28 14.10 23.54 -25.68
CA SER A 28 14.73 22.44 -26.44
C SER A 28 15.77 21.71 -25.60
N ILE A 29 15.92 22.08 -24.31
CA ILE A 29 16.19 21.15 -23.22
C ILE A 29 15.05 20.18 -23.37
N THR A 30 15.33 19.16 -24.16
CA THR A 30 14.52 18.00 -24.44
C THR A 30 13.77 17.72 -23.16
N TRP A 31 12.46 18.04 -23.21
CA TRP A 31 11.44 17.55 -22.30
C TRP A 31 12.00 16.33 -21.60
N LEU A 32 12.35 16.42 -20.31
CA LEU A 32 12.85 15.29 -19.52
C LEU A 32 12.11 14.07 -20.03
N ASN A 33 12.84 13.11 -20.61
CA ASN A 33 12.25 12.00 -21.37
C ASN A 33 11.07 11.49 -20.55
N ARG A 34 9.85 11.47 -21.13
CA ARG A 34 8.61 11.21 -20.36
C ARG A 34 8.75 9.98 -19.45
N SER A 35 9.47 8.96 -19.92
CA SER A 35 9.80 7.76 -19.14
C SER A 35 10.70 8.02 -17.93
N GLN A 36 11.66 8.94 -18.02
CA GLN A 36 12.49 9.40 -16.90
C GLN A 36 11.66 10.19 -15.87
N VAL A 37 10.78 11.10 -16.30
CA VAL A 37 9.88 11.83 -15.39
C VAL A 37 8.98 10.85 -14.66
N GLU A 38 8.36 9.91 -15.38
CA GLU A 38 7.51 8.88 -14.78
C GLU A 38 8.27 8.05 -13.74
N LYS A 39 9.50 7.62 -14.04
CA LYS A 39 10.36 6.93 -13.06
C LYS A 39 10.65 7.78 -11.84
N GLN A 40 11.00 9.06 -12.01
CA GLN A 40 11.24 9.95 -10.87
C GLN A 40 9.98 10.15 -10.02
N LEU A 41 8.82 10.31 -10.64
CA LEU A 41 7.54 10.38 -9.93
C LEU A 41 7.23 9.09 -9.15
N GLN A 42 7.54 7.92 -9.69
CA GLN A 42 7.43 6.65 -8.97
C GLN A 42 8.34 6.63 -7.72
N VAL A 43 9.62 7.03 -7.86
CA VAL A 43 10.55 7.10 -6.72
C VAL A 43 10.06 8.08 -5.65
N ILE A 44 9.66 9.29 -6.07
CA ILE A 44 9.16 10.34 -5.18
C ILE A 44 7.89 9.89 -4.47
N SER A 45 6.99 9.19 -5.16
CA SER A 45 5.72 8.71 -4.58
C SER A 45 5.95 7.70 -3.46
N VAL A 46 6.83 6.73 -3.69
CA VAL A 46 7.16 5.73 -2.66
C VAL A 46 7.95 6.35 -1.52
N LEU A 47 8.91 7.24 -1.80
CA LEU A 47 9.64 7.96 -0.77
C LEU A 47 8.72 8.84 0.08
N GLN A 48 7.79 9.57 -0.55
CA GLN A 48 6.79 10.38 0.15
C GLN A 48 5.96 9.53 1.10
N TRP A 49 5.52 8.35 0.67
CA TRP A 49 4.79 7.43 1.53
C TRP A 49 5.64 6.93 2.72
N VAL A 50 6.88 6.52 2.46
CA VAL A 50 7.83 6.05 3.50
C VAL A 50 8.08 7.15 4.54
N LEU A 51 8.37 8.39 4.09
CA LEU A 51 8.57 9.52 4.98
C LEU A 51 7.29 9.89 5.75
N SER A 52 6.12 9.75 5.10
CA SER A 52 4.84 9.99 5.78
C SER A 52 4.59 8.96 6.88
N PHE A 53 4.97 7.70 6.66
CA PHE A 53 4.86 6.67 7.69
C PHE A 53 5.83 6.90 8.85
N LEU A 54 7.09 7.29 8.58
CA LEU A 54 8.14 7.39 9.59
C LEU A 54 8.13 8.71 10.38
N VAL A 55 7.84 9.83 9.70
CA VAL A 55 8.17 11.17 10.21
C VAL A 55 6.94 12.06 10.40
N LEU A 56 5.86 11.87 9.63
CA LEU A 56 4.69 12.76 9.64
C LEU A 56 4.13 12.97 11.05
N GLY A 57 3.91 11.87 11.80
CA GLY A 57 3.35 11.94 13.14
C GLY A 57 4.21 12.76 14.10
N VAL A 58 5.53 12.57 14.06
CA VAL A 58 6.48 13.29 14.92
C VAL A 58 6.54 14.76 14.53
N THR A 59 6.71 15.06 13.25
CA THR A 59 6.78 16.44 12.74
C THR A 59 5.50 17.21 13.02
N CYS A 60 4.32 16.62 12.75
CA CYS A 60 3.05 17.27 13.05
C CYS A 60 2.83 17.50 14.54
N SER A 61 3.28 16.57 15.40
CA SER A 61 3.19 16.75 16.85
C SER A 61 4.09 17.89 17.34
N ILE A 62 5.33 17.97 16.84
CA ILE A 62 6.27 19.06 17.16
C ILE A 62 5.70 20.41 16.69
N LEU A 63 5.17 20.47 15.46
CA LEU A 63 4.55 21.69 14.93
C LEU A 63 3.33 22.13 15.73
N LEU A 64 2.51 21.19 16.20
CA LEU A 64 1.34 21.48 17.02
C LEU A 64 1.72 22.03 18.41
N VAL A 65 2.78 21.48 19.02
CA VAL A 65 3.35 21.99 20.28
C VAL A 65 3.99 23.36 20.06
N TYR A 66 4.76 23.54 18.98
CA TYR A 66 5.38 24.82 18.63
C TYR A 66 4.32 25.92 18.43
N THR A 67 3.27 25.64 17.66
CA THR A 67 2.16 26.59 17.44
C THR A 67 1.37 26.88 18.71
N PHE A 68 1.28 25.93 19.64
CA PHE A 68 0.69 26.17 20.97
C PHE A 68 1.52 27.16 21.80
N CYS A 69 2.84 27.20 21.60
CA CYS A 69 3.76 28.10 22.29
C CYS A 69 3.96 29.46 21.58
N THR A 70 3.24 29.73 20.49
CA THR A 70 3.34 30.99 19.72
C THR A 70 2.03 31.75 19.71
N ASP A 71 1.99 32.94 19.10
CA ASP A 71 0.76 33.73 18.93
C ASP A 71 -0.33 32.99 18.14
N CYS A 72 0.02 31.89 17.47
CA CYS A 72 -0.90 31.02 16.75
C CYS A 72 -1.57 29.94 17.65
N TRP A 73 -1.47 30.04 18.98
CA TRP A 73 -1.95 29.01 19.92
C TRP A 73 -3.42 28.63 19.77
N LEU A 74 -4.26 29.56 19.30
CA LEU A 74 -5.68 29.32 19.03
C LEU A 74 -5.88 28.17 18.04
N ILE A 75 -5.01 28.01 17.04
CA ILE A 75 -5.10 26.92 16.06
C ILE A 75 -4.94 25.57 16.78
N SER A 76 -3.95 25.46 17.65
CA SER A 76 -3.69 24.24 18.42
C SER A 76 -4.83 23.92 19.38
N VAL A 77 -5.36 24.93 20.10
CA VAL A 77 -6.48 24.73 21.02
C VAL A 77 -7.75 24.29 20.31
N LEU A 78 -8.08 24.91 19.17
CA LEU A 78 -9.23 24.48 18.36
C LEU A 78 -9.05 23.04 17.87
N TYR A 79 -7.86 22.68 17.39
CA TYR A 79 -7.58 21.32 16.94
C TYR A 79 -7.64 20.30 18.09
N PHE A 80 -7.05 20.58 19.25
CA PHE A 80 -7.11 19.70 20.41
C PHE A 80 -8.53 19.54 20.95
N THR A 81 -9.31 20.63 20.98
CA THR A 81 -10.72 20.60 21.37
C THR A 81 -11.50 19.67 20.43
N TRP A 82 -11.33 19.84 19.12
CA TRP A 82 -11.92 18.95 18.13
C TRP A 82 -11.46 17.49 18.31
N LEU A 83 -10.17 17.26 18.59
CA LEU A 83 -9.62 15.92 18.80
C LEU A 83 -10.24 15.20 19.99
N VAL A 84 -10.55 15.92 21.08
CA VAL A 84 -11.25 15.36 22.26
C VAL A 84 -12.66 14.89 21.88
N PHE A 85 -13.43 15.73 21.15
CA PHE A 85 -14.75 15.33 20.66
C PHE A 85 -14.68 14.17 19.65
N ASP A 86 -13.63 14.14 18.84
CA ASP A 86 -13.45 13.19 17.76
C ASP A 86 -12.73 11.88 18.16
N TRP A 87 -12.40 11.72 19.44
CA TRP A 87 -11.46 10.71 19.93
C TRP A 87 -11.80 9.28 19.47
N ASN A 88 -13.09 8.94 19.45
CA ASN A 88 -13.57 7.58 19.15
C ASN A 88 -13.85 7.31 17.66
N THR A 89 -13.69 8.29 16.78
CA THR A 89 -13.98 8.14 15.34
C THR A 89 -13.16 7.04 14.65
N PRO A 90 -11.85 6.85 14.94
CA PRO A 90 -11.08 5.76 14.37
C PRO A 90 -11.67 4.38 14.69
N LYS A 91 -12.29 4.21 15.87
CA LYS A 91 -12.92 2.94 16.29
C LYS A 91 -14.19 2.62 15.49
N LYS A 92 -14.77 3.61 14.81
CA LYS A 92 -16.01 3.47 14.03
C LYS A 92 -15.74 3.36 12.52
N GLY A 93 -14.52 3.01 12.12
CA GLY A 93 -14.12 2.89 10.71
C GLY A 93 -13.55 4.18 10.10
N GLY A 94 -13.42 5.24 10.90
CA GLY A 94 -12.78 6.49 10.50
C GLY A 94 -13.53 7.26 9.40
N ARG A 95 -12.81 8.15 8.71
CA ARG A 95 -13.31 9.04 7.66
C ARG A 95 -12.68 8.70 6.32
N ARG A 96 -13.07 7.58 5.74
CA ARG A 96 -12.58 7.16 4.42
C ARG A 96 -12.90 8.22 3.36
N SER A 97 -11.89 8.69 2.65
CA SER A 97 -12.01 9.69 1.58
C SER A 97 -11.74 9.03 0.24
N GLN A 98 -12.76 8.99 -0.63
CA GLN A 98 -12.56 8.49 -2.00
C GLN A 98 -11.60 9.38 -2.78
N TRP A 99 -11.57 10.68 -2.50
CA TRP A 99 -10.63 11.59 -3.16
C TRP A 99 -9.18 11.23 -2.81
N VAL A 100 -8.86 11.03 -1.52
CA VAL A 100 -7.50 10.63 -1.11
C VAL A 100 -7.13 9.29 -1.72
N ARG A 101 -8.02 8.30 -1.66
CA ARG A 101 -7.77 6.95 -2.18
C ARG A 101 -7.53 6.91 -3.70
N ASN A 102 -8.01 7.93 -4.44
CA ASN A 102 -7.84 8.06 -5.89
C ASN A 102 -6.74 9.05 -6.30
N TRP A 103 -5.88 9.51 -5.39
CA TRP A 103 -4.75 10.37 -5.76
C TRP A 103 -3.84 9.70 -6.80
N ALA A 104 -3.39 10.48 -7.79
CA ALA A 104 -2.50 10.01 -8.84
C ALA A 104 -1.16 9.46 -8.31
N VAL A 105 -0.70 9.97 -7.16
CA VAL A 105 0.51 9.50 -6.46
C VAL A 105 0.46 7.99 -6.19
N TRP A 106 -0.72 7.41 -5.96
CA TRP A 106 -0.86 5.97 -5.72
C TRP A 106 -0.66 5.13 -6.97
N CYS A 107 -0.97 5.67 -8.16
CA CYS A 107 -0.66 5.01 -9.42
C CYS A 107 0.86 4.92 -9.63
N TYR A 108 1.58 6.01 -9.37
CA TYR A 108 3.04 6.02 -9.41
C TYR A 108 3.66 5.12 -8.33
N PHE A 109 3.08 5.10 -7.12
CA PHE A 109 3.47 4.18 -6.06
C PHE A 109 3.34 2.71 -6.51
N ARG A 110 2.22 2.34 -7.13
CA ARG A 110 2.01 1.00 -7.68
C ARG A 110 3.03 0.68 -8.77
N ASP A 111 3.20 1.59 -9.73
CA ASP A 111 4.03 1.38 -10.92
C ASP A 111 5.53 1.32 -10.60
N TYR A 112 5.93 1.78 -9.40
CA TYR A 112 7.28 1.63 -8.88
C TYR A 112 7.70 0.15 -8.71
N PHE A 113 6.74 -0.72 -8.37
CA PHE A 113 6.98 -2.15 -8.15
C PHE A 113 6.58 -2.91 -9.44
N PRO A 114 7.56 -3.28 -10.28
CA PRO A 114 7.26 -3.83 -11.61
C PRO A 114 6.53 -5.17 -11.50
N ILE A 115 5.52 -5.43 -12.32
CA ILE A 115 4.91 -6.77 -12.39
C ILE A 115 5.83 -7.72 -13.16
N GLN A 116 5.98 -8.98 -12.71
CA GLN A 116 6.63 -10.03 -13.49
C GLN A 116 5.81 -10.35 -14.74
N MET A 117 6.20 -9.78 -15.87
CA MET A 117 5.54 -9.98 -17.17
C MET A 117 6.12 -11.17 -17.97
N ASP A 118 7.27 -11.70 -17.55
CA ASP A 118 8.08 -12.60 -18.38
C ASP A 118 7.45 -13.99 -18.60
N GLN A 119 6.62 -14.49 -17.69
CA GLN A 119 5.95 -15.78 -17.87
C GLN A 119 4.61 -15.69 -18.64
N LEU A 120 3.89 -14.56 -18.56
CA LEU A 120 2.63 -14.38 -19.29
C LEU A 120 2.87 -14.23 -20.80
N ARG A 121 4.00 -13.64 -21.19
CA ARG A 121 4.39 -13.48 -22.59
C ARG A 121 4.76 -14.80 -23.27
N GLN A 122 5.24 -15.81 -22.53
CA GLN A 122 5.53 -17.14 -23.08
C GLN A 122 4.26 -17.93 -23.38
N ARG A 123 3.20 -17.79 -22.57
CA ARG A 123 1.92 -18.50 -22.76
C ARG A 123 1.06 -17.91 -23.90
N GLY A 124 1.27 -16.63 -24.23
CA GLY A 124 0.63 -16.00 -25.40
C GLY A 124 1.22 -16.42 -26.75
N ARG A 125 2.39 -17.09 -26.77
CA ARG A 125 3.00 -17.63 -27.99
C ARG A 125 2.55 -19.06 -28.32
N THR A 126 1.92 -19.77 -27.38
CA THR A 126 1.56 -21.20 -27.54
C THR A 126 0.09 -21.46 -27.82
N VAL A 127 -0.75 -20.43 -27.98
CA VAL A 127 -2.17 -20.60 -28.37
C VAL A 127 -2.32 -20.34 -29.88
N PRO A 128 -2.72 -21.33 -30.70
CA PRO A 128 -3.04 -21.10 -32.10
C PRO A 128 -4.20 -20.12 -32.23
N ARG A 129 -4.01 -19.11 -33.08
CA ARG A 129 -4.96 -18.04 -33.35
C ARG A 129 -6.18 -18.61 -34.10
N LEU A 130 -7.21 -19.05 -33.38
CA LEU A 130 -8.53 -19.31 -33.97
C LEU A 130 -9.13 -17.98 -34.43
N GLN A 131 -9.26 -17.80 -35.74
CA GLN A 131 -9.95 -16.67 -36.35
C GLN A 131 -11.44 -16.72 -35.99
N SER A 132 -11.90 -15.87 -35.07
CA SER A 132 -13.33 -15.63 -34.88
C SER A 132 -13.81 -14.56 -35.86
N LYS A 133 -14.74 -14.95 -36.73
CA LYS A 133 -15.42 -14.07 -37.70
C LYS A 133 -16.21 -12.97 -36.97
N SER A 134 -16.14 -11.78 -37.56
CA SER A 134 -16.91 -10.57 -37.20
C SER A 134 -18.42 -10.81 -37.27
N VAL A 135 -19.15 -10.41 -36.23
CA VAL A 135 -20.56 -10.07 -36.31
C VAL A 135 -20.74 -8.71 -35.63
N ALA A 136 -20.92 -7.68 -36.47
CA ALA A 136 -21.30 -6.35 -36.03
C ALA A 136 -22.80 -6.33 -35.73
N GLY A 137 -23.17 -5.84 -34.54
CA GLY A 137 -24.56 -5.65 -34.12
C GLY A 137 -24.68 -4.41 -33.25
N LEU A 138 -25.51 -3.47 -33.71
CA LEU A 138 -25.77 -2.13 -33.21
C LEU A 138 -26.33 -2.09 -31.79
N VAL A 139 -25.76 -1.24 -30.91
CA VAL A 139 -26.48 -0.65 -29.77
C VAL A 139 -26.02 0.80 -29.58
N GLN A 140 -26.96 1.74 -29.76
CA GLN A 140 -26.81 3.19 -29.57
C GLN A 140 -26.57 3.54 -28.09
N LYS A 141 -25.67 4.49 -27.82
CA LYS A 141 -25.51 5.16 -26.53
C LYS A 141 -26.26 6.50 -26.51
N PRO A 142 -26.94 6.90 -25.42
CA PRO A 142 -27.45 8.25 -25.29
C PRO A 142 -26.34 9.24 -24.90
N ARG A 143 -26.39 10.44 -25.50
CA ARG A 143 -25.61 11.62 -25.11
C ARG A 143 -26.24 12.29 -23.89
N LEU A 144 -25.43 12.62 -22.90
CA LEU A 144 -25.69 13.73 -21.97
C LEU A 144 -24.39 14.50 -21.76
N SER A 145 -24.48 15.80 -22.04
CA SER A 145 -23.42 16.80 -21.92
C SER A 145 -23.37 17.37 -20.50
N ALA A 146 -22.17 17.46 -19.92
CA ALA A 146 -21.82 18.54 -19.00
C ALA A 146 -20.29 18.70 -19.00
N SER A 147 -19.87 19.90 -19.38
CA SER A 147 -18.51 20.36 -19.65
C SER A 147 -17.82 20.86 -18.38
N GLY A 148 -16.58 20.41 -18.17
CA GLY A 148 -15.58 21.02 -17.30
C GLY A 148 -14.20 20.44 -17.65
N PRO A 149 -13.11 21.23 -17.72
CA PRO A 149 -11.82 20.73 -18.16
C PRO A 149 -11.17 19.96 -17.00
N VAL A 150 -11.47 18.68 -16.88
CA VAL A 150 -10.62 17.76 -16.12
C VAL A 150 -9.45 17.43 -17.02
N PHE A 151 -8.26 17.90 -16.67
CA PHE A 151 -6.99 17.48 -17.28
C PHE A 151 -6.79 15.98 -16.97
N SER A 152 -7.47 15.15 -17.73
CA SER A 152 -7.43 13.69 -17.64
C SER A 152 -6.20 13.22 -18.42
N LEU A 153 -5.07 13.11 -17.73
CA LEU A 153 -3.98 12.20 -18.13
C LEU A 153 -4.49 10.75 -17.97
N ARG A 154 -5.45 10.35 -18.80
CA ARG A 154 -5.80 8.94 -18.98
C ARG A 154 -4.72 8.35 -19.88
N SER A 155 -3.70 7.77 -19.24
CA SER A 155 -2.90 6.72 -19.88
C SER A 155 -3.87 5.67 -20.42
N SER A 156 -3.65 5.30 -21.68
CA SER A 156 -4.42 4.35 -22.47
C SER A 156 -4.89 3.14 -21.68
N ALA A 157 -6.16 2.78 -21.89
CA ALA A 157 -6.78 1.57 -21.41
C ALA A 157 -6.08 0.32 -21.99
N THR A 158 -5.03 -0.12 -21.31
CA THR A 158 -4.52 -1.49 -21.37
C THR A 158 -4.80 -2.10 -20.00
N SER A 159 -5.42 -3.29 -20.01
CA SER A 159 -5.70 -4.10 -18.82
C SER A 159 -4.46 -4.17 -17.90
N VAL A 160 -4.57 -3.56 -16.72
CA VAL A 160 -3.50 -3.43 -15.73
C VAL A 160 -2.96 -4.83 -15.38
N PRO A 161 -1.67 -5.16 -15.58
CA PRO A 161 -1.13 -6.41 -15.06
C PRO A 161 -1.11 -6.31 -13.54
N HIS A 162 -1.81 -7.20 -12.84
CA HIS A 162 -2.37 -6.86 -11.53
C HIS A 162 -1.43 -7.15 -10.34
N CYS A 163 -1.05 -6.11 -9.60
CA CYS A 163 -0.49 -6.19 -8.24
C CYS A 163 -1.47 -6.82 -7.23
N LEU A 164 -2.77 -6.90 -7.56
CA LEU A 164 -3.82 -7.56 -6.77
C LEU A 164 -4.55 -8.63 -7.58
N VAL A 165 -4.33 -9.90 -7.28
CA VAL A 165 -4.98 -11.05 -7.91
C VAL A 165 -6.17 -11.48 -7.06
N LYS A 166 -7.36 -11.45 -7.67
CA LYS A 166 -8.60 -11.97 -7.08
C LYS A 166 -8.81 -13.40 -7.57
N THR A 167 -9.00 -14.34 -6.65
CA THR A 167 -9.32 -15.74 -7.00
C THR A 167 -10.84 -15.99 -7.01
N HIS A 168 -11.58 -15.41 -6.06
CA HIS A 168 -13.01 -15.69 -5.87
C HIS A 168 -13.84 -14.41 -5.71
N ASN A 169 -15.13 -14.51 -6.07
CA ASN A 169 -16.13 -13.48 -5.75
C ASN A 169 -16.47 -13.52 -4.26
N LEU A 170 -16.79 -12.35 -3.71
CA LEU A 170 -17.22 -12.21 -2.32
C LEU A 170 -18.66 -11.73 -2.29
N LEU A 171 -19.44 -12.30 -1.38
CA LEU A 171 -20.83 -11.94 -1.14
C LEU A 171 -20.89 -10.64 -0.35
N THR A 172 -21.62 -9.65 -0.85
CA THR A 172 -21.82 -8.35 -0.18
C THR A 172 -22.69 -8.45 1.07
N THR A 173 -23.36 -9.58 1.28
CA THR A 173 -24.17 -9.89 2.46
C THR A 173 -23.33 -10.43 3.62
N ARG A 174 -22.06 -10.76 3.40
CA ARG A 174 -21.15 -11.26 4.44
C ARG A 174 -20.07 -10.22 4.78
N ASN A 175 -19.52 -10.38 5.98
CA ASN A 175 -18.34 -9.65 6.42
C ASN A 175 -17.14 -10.59 6.41
N TYR A 176 -15.94 -10.04 6.30
CA TYR A 176 -14.71 -10.79 6.07
C TYR A 176 -13.58 -10.32 6.98
N ILE A 177 -12.75 -11.26 7.42
CA ILE A 177 -11.42 -10.97 7.95
C ILE A 177 -10.40 -11.51 6.95
N PHE A 178 -9.69 -10.60 6.32
CA PHE A 178 -8.60 -10.87 5.40
C PHE A 178 -7.30 -10.98 6.20
N GLY A 179 -6.73 -12.17 6.29
CA GLY A 179 -5.43 -12.35 6.91
C GLY A 179 -4.33 -12.12 5.87
N TYR A 180 -3.63 -11.01 5.99
CA TYR A 180 -2.55 -10.60 5.07
C TYR A 180 -1.20 -11.13 5.53
N HIS A 181 -0.47 -11.75 4.61
CA HIS A 181 0.85 -12.35 4.83
C HIS A 181 1.78 -12.14 3.63
N PRO A 182 3.11 -12.04 3.81
CA PRO A 182 3.76 -11.61 5.04
C PRO A 182 3.62 -10.08 5.22
N HIS A 183 3.99 -9.55 6.39
CA HIS A 183 3.97 -8.13 6.71
C HIS A 183 5.03 -7.34 5.94
N GLY A 184 6.19 -7.96 5.70
CA GLY A 184 7.41 -7.23 5.33
C GLY A 184 7.80 -6.17 6.37
N ILE A 185 8.62 -5.20 5.99
CA ILE A 185 9.01 -4.11 6.90
C ILE A 185 7.85 -3.13 7.13
N MET A 186 7.12 -2.74 6.08
CA MET A 186 6.10 -1.66 6.15
C MET A 186 4.71 -2.04 5.61
N GLY A 187 4.52 -3.25 5.06
CA GLY A 187 3.24 -3.65 4.46
C GLY A 187 2.85 -2.80 3.26
N LEU A 188 3.79 -2.55 2.35
CA LEU A 188 3.62 -1.72 1.14
C LEU A 188 2.50 -2.28 0.25
N GLY A 189 2.45 -3.60 0.05
CA GLY A 189 1.40 -4.25 -0.73
C GLY A 189 0.02 -4.12 -0.07
N ALA A 190 -0.06 -4.28 1.25
CA ALA A 190 -1.31 -4.15 2.00
C ALA A 190 -1.87 -2.73 1.90
N PHE A 191 -1.00 -1.72 2.05
CA PHE A 191 -1.38 -0.32 1.88
C PHE A 191 -1.87 -0.05 0.46
N CYS A 192 -1.06 -0.37 -0.55
CA CYS A 192 -1.39 -0.10 -1.95
C CYS A 192 -2.72 -0.74 -2.33
N ASN A 193 -2.91 -2.00 -1.97
CA ASN A 193 -4.06 -2.80 -2.41
C ASN A 193 -5.36 -2.48 -1.68
N PHE A 194 -5.29 -2.12 -0.39
CA PHE A 194 -6.51 -2.02 0.43
C PHE A 194 -6.77 -0.62 0.97
N SER A 195 -5.77 0.27 0.97
CA SER A 195 -5.90 1.66 1.43
C SER A 195 -6.01 2.67 0.28
N THR A 196 -5.84 2.24 -0.97
CA THR A 196 -5.93 3.11 -2.16
C THR A 196 -6.79 2.47 -3.24
N GLU A 197 -7.03 3.18 -4.35
CA GLU A 197 -7.66 2.66 -5.57
C GLU A 197 -6.64 2.37 -6.68
N ALA A 198 -5.33 2.42 -6.41
CA ALA A 198 -4.30 2.20 -7.43
C ALA A 198 -4.39 0.83 -8.11
N THR A 199 -4.84 -0.20 -7.39
CA THR A 199 -5.05 -1.54 -7.93
C THR A 199 -6.51 -1.87 -8.20
N GLU A 200 -7.35 -0.83 -8.21
CA GLU A 200 -8.78 -0.88 -8.52
C GLU A 200 -9.54 -1.89 -7.64
N VAL A 201 -9.23 -1.93 -6.34
CA VAL A 201 -9.82 -2.87 -5.39
C VAL A 201 -11.36 -2.80 -5.40
N SER A 202 -11.94 -1.62 -5.55
CA SER A 202 -13.40 -1.46 -5.63
C SER A 202 -14.02 -2.06 -6.90
N LYS A 203 -13.25 -2.17 -7.99
CA LYS A 203 -13.69 -2.86 -9.22
C LYS A 203 -13.49 -4.37 -9.10
N LYS A 204 -12.40 -4.81 -8.45
CA LYS A 204 -12.12 -6.23 -8.23
C LYS A 204 -13.13 -6.85 -7.25
N PHE A 205 -13.46 -6.15 -6.17
CA PHE A 205 -14.41 -6.61 -5.15
C PHE A 205 -15.57 -5.61 -5.03
N PRO A 206 -16.49 -5.59 -6.02
CA PRO A 206 -17.60 -4.64 -6.02
C PRO A 206 -18.49 -4.83 -4.79
N GLY A 207 -18.82 -3.73 -4.11
CA GLY A 207 -19.63 -3.73 -2.89
C GLY A 207 -18.88 -4.16 -1.62
N ILE A 208 -17.61 -4.56 -1.71
CA ILE A 208 -16.78 -4.86 -0.55
C ILE A 208 -15.99 -3.63 -0.12
N ARG A 209 -16.04 -3.32 1.18
CA ARG A 209 -15.37 -2.19 1.81
C ARG A 209 -14.13 -2.66 2.57
N PRO A 210 -12.92 -2.50 2.00
CA PRO A 210 -11.69 -2.82 2.72
C PRO A 210 -11.41 -1.80 3.83
N TYR A 211 -10.96 -2.31 4.98
CA TYR A 211 -10.43 -1.58 6.12
C TYR A 211 -9.09 -2.18 6.52
N LEU A 212 -7.98 -1.50 6.22
CA LEU A 212 -6.66 -1.95 6.67
C LEU A 212 -6.48 -1.66 8.16
N ALA A 213 -6.23 -2.69 8.96
CA ALA A 213 -6.04 -2.55 10.40
C ALA A 213 -4.54 -2.41 10.74
N THR A 214 -4.16 -1.33 11.42
CA THR A 214 -2.78 -1.07 11.86
C THR A 214 -2.70 -0.67 13.34
N LEU A 215 -1.49 -0.52 13.86
CA LEU A 215 -1.21 -0.24 15.28
C LEU A 215 -2.11 0.88 15.83
N ALA A 216 -2.85 0.57 16.90
CA ALA A 216 -3.81 1.51 17.49
C ALA A 216 -3.16 2.81 18.00
N GLY A 217 -1.87 2.76 18.36
CA GLY A 217 -1.09 3.92 18.77
C GLY A 217 -1.01 5.03 17.71
N ASN A 218 -1.00 4.67 16.41
CA ASN A 218 -0.95 5.64 15.32
C ASN A 218 -2.17 6.58 15.33
N PHE A 219 -3.30 6.13 15.87
CA PHE A 219 -4.54 6.90 15.91
C PHE A 219 -4.64 7.86 17.09
N ARG A 220 -3.62 7.87 17.97
CA ARG A 220 -3.45 8.87 19.04
C ARG A 220 -2.59 10.05 18.61
N ILE A 221 -1.90 9.94 17.48
CA ILE A 221 -0.99 10.96 16.99
C ILE A 221 -1.78 11.96 16.12
N PRO A 222 -1.79 13.26 16.48
CA PRO A 222 -2.39 14.32 15.70
C PRO A 222 -1.99 14.28 14.22
N VAL A 223 -2.92 14.61 13.33
CA VAL A 223 -2.75 14.68 11.86
C VAL A 223 -2.46 13.33 11.18
N LEU A 224 -1.56 12.51 11.73
CA LEU A 224 -1.30 11.16 11.24
C LEU A 224 -2.58 10.32 11.27
N ARG A 225 -3.35 10.39 12.36
CA ARG A 225 -4.64 9.68 12.48
C ARG A 225 -5.63 10.08 11.36
N GLU A 226 -5.62 11.34 10.93
CA GLU A 226 -6.50 11.86 9.87
C GLU A 226 -6.06 11.30 8.51
N TYR A 227 -4.76 11.34 8.25
CA TYR A 227 -4.16 10.78 7.05
C TYR A 227 -4.47 9.28 6.92
N LEU A 228 -4.29 8.50 7.98
CA LEU A 228 -4.60 7.06 7.98
C LEU A 228 -6.09 6.79 7.76
N MET A 229 -6.97 7.46 8.51
CA MET A 229 -8.42 7.30 8.35
C MET A 229 -8.92 7.66 6.96
N SER A 230 -8.30 8.65 6.30
CA SER A 230 -8.65 9.03 4.93
C SER A 230 -8.43 7.91 3.91
N GLY A 231 -7.44 7.03 4.13
CA GLY A 231 -7.22 5.81 3.34
C GLY A 231 -8.18 4.67 3.65
N GLY A 232 -9.03 4.80 4.68
CA GLY A 232 -9.83 3.70 5.21
C GLY A 232 -9.04 2.78 6.16
N ILE A 233 -7.94 3.28 6.72
CA ILE A 233 -7.13 2.55 7.71
C ILE A 233 -7.74 2.75 9.09
N CYS A 234 -7.78 1.69 9.90
CA CYS A 234 -8.39 1.69 11.23
C CYS A 234 -7.46 1.06 12.30
N PRO A 235 -7.74 1.27 13.59
CA PRO A 235 -7.00 0.63 14.68
C PRO A 235 -7.22 -0.88 14.70
N VAL A 236 -6.14 -1.66 14.81
CA VAL A 236 -6.18 -3.10 15.07
C VAL A 236 -6.48 -3.37 16.55
N ASN A 237 -7.73 -3.11 16.97
CA ASN A 237 -8.21 -3.44 18.30
C ASN A 237 -9.58 -4.10 18.23
N ARG A 238 -9.95 -4.80 19.30
CA ARG A 238 -11.19 -5.56 19.39
C ARG A 238 -12.43 -4.68 19.19
N ASP A 239 -12.51 -3.53 19.86
CA ASP A 239 -13.68 -2.64 19.75
C ASP A 239 -13.96 -2.22 18.31
N THR A 240 -12.91 -1.89 17.55
CA THR A 240 -13.01 -1.46 16.14
C THR A 240 -13.48 -2.61 15.28
N ILE A 241 -12.87 -3.79 15.44
CA ILE A 241 -13.24 -4.99 14.68
C ILE A 241 -14.68 -5.38 15.01
N ASP A 242 -15.05 -5.39 16.29
CA ASP A 242 -16.41 -5.68 16.75
C ASP A 242 -17.41 -4.70 16.13
N TYR A 243 -17.12 -3.40 16.12
CA TYR A 243 -17.98 -2.40 15.48
C TYR A 243 -18.13 -2.65 13.97
N LEU A 244 -17.01 -2.86 13.26
CA LEU A 244 -17.00 -3.04 11.81
C LEU A 244 -17.71 -4.33 11.37
N LEU A 245 -17.62 -5.40 12.15
CA LEU A 245 -18.27 -6.67 11.81
C LEU A 245 -19.74 -6.77 12.26
N SER A 246 -20.19 -5.92 13.18
CA SER A 246 -21.56 -5.98 13.72
C SER A 246 -22.43 -4.75 13.42
N LYS A 247 -21.92 -3.53 13.65
CA LYS A 247 -22.71 -2.28 13.58
C LYS A 247 -22.57 -1.55 12.26
N ASN A 248 -21.52 -1.83 11.50
CA ASN A 248 -21.22 -1.13 10.24
C ASN A 248 -21.85 -1.79 9.00
N GLY A 249 -22.91 -2.58 9.17
CA GLY A 249 -23.57 -3.32 8.08
C GLY A 249 -22.73 -4.49 7.53
N SER A 250 -23.10 -4.96 6.32
CA SER A 250 -22.43 -6.06 5.62
C SER A 250 -21.41 -5.57 4.58
N GLY A 251 -20.68 -6.50 3.96
CA GLY A 251 -19.70 -6.21 2.91
C GLY A 251 -18.41 -5.57 3.44
N ASN A 252 -18.15 -5.61 4.75
CA ASN A 252 -16.89 -5.13 5.32
C ASN A 252 -15.82 -6.20 5.21
N ALA A 253 -14.63 -5.83 4.72
CA ALA A 253 -13.44 -6.68 4.74
C ALA A 253 -12.38 -6.01 5.60
N ILE A 254 -12.02 -6.63 6.72
CA ILE A 254 -11.00 -6.12 7.63
C ILE A 254 -9.68 -6.82 7.31
N ILE A 255 -8.69 -6.06 6.89
CA ILE A 255 -7.37 -6.59 6.54
C ILE A 255 -6.50 -6.53 7.79
N ILE A 256 -6.12 -7.70 8.31
CA ILE A 256 -5.24 -7.85 9.45
C ILE A 256 -3.93 -8.45 8.96
N VAL A 257 -2.83 -7.73 9.15
CA VAL A 257 -1.50 -8.29 8.93
C VAL A 257 -1.13 -9.14 10.14
N VAL A 258 -1.36 -10.45 10.03
CA VAL A 258 -1.49 -11.35 11.20
C VAL A 258 -0.17 -11.52 11.95
N GLY A 259 0.96 -11.62 11.23
CA GLY A 259 2.29 -11.72 11.84
C GLY A 259 2.71 -10.45 12.58
N GLY A 260 2.19 -9.29 12.16
CA GLY A 260 2.41 -7.99 12.78
C GLY A 260 3.89 -7.64 12.95
N ALA A 261 4.19 -6.88 13.99
CA ALA A 261 5.54 -6.43 14.31
C ALA A 261 6.58 -7.56 14.47
N ALA A 262 6.17 -8.78 14.86
CA ALA A 262 7.10 -9.89 15.06
C ALA A 262 7.65 -10.42 13.74
N GLU A 263 6.79 -10.44 12.73
CA GLU A 263 7.14 -10.81 11.37
C GLU A 263 8.01 -9.73 10.70
N SER A 264 7.72 -8.44 10.94
CA SER A 264 8.54 -7.34 10.45
C SER A 264 9.99 -7.42 10.93
N LEU A 265 10.22 -7.79 12.20
CA LEU A 265 11.57 -7.97 12.79
C LEU A 265 12.34 -9.18 12.25
N SER A 266 11.70 -10.01 11.43
CA SER A 266 12.31 -11.23 10.86
C SER A 266 12.21 -11.25 9.32
N SER A 267 11.71 -10.16 8.72
CA SER A 267 11.55 -9.97 7.28
C SER A 267 12.90 -9.93 6.57
N MET A 268 13.18 -10.89 5.69
CA MET A 268 14.42 -10.92 4.92
C MET A 268 14.14 -11.29 3.46
N PRO A 269 14.86 -10.70 2.49
CA PRO A 269 14.83 -11.15 1.12
C PRO A 269 15.13 -12.66 1.01
N GLY A 270 14.41 -13.35 0.13
CA GLY A 270 14.49 -14.79 -0.09
C GLY A 270 13.79 -15.65 0.96
N LYS A 271 13.23 -15.07 2.02
CA LYS A 271 12.56 -15.84 3.08
C LYS A 271 11.04 -15.76 2.98
N ASN A 272 10.41 -16.91 2.74
CA ASN A 272 8.95 -17.08 2.74
C ASN A 272 8.49 -17.65 4.09
N ALA A 273 8.46 -16.81 5.13
CA ALA A 273 8.10 -17.22 6.47
C ALA A 273 7.04 -16.30 7.08
N VAL A 274 6.05 -16.91 7.74
CA VAL A 274 4.92 -16.23 8.39
C VAL A 274 4.84 -16.60 9.87
N THR A 275 4.53 -15.64 10.72
CA THR A 275 4.26 -15.81 12.15
C THR A 275 2.76 -16.00 12.34
N LEU A 276 2.30 -17.25 12.35
CA LEU A 276 0.87 -17.58 12.31
C LEU A 276 0.48 -18.71 13.26
N ARG A 277 1.36 -19.67 13.57
CA ARG A 277 1.04 -20.90 14.30
C ARG A 277 0.28 -20.65 15.62
N ASN A 278 0.68 -19.60 16.32
CA ASN A 278 0.11 -19.21 17.62
C ASN A 278 -0.81 -17.97 17.55
N ARG A 279 -1.16 -17.46 16.35
CA ARG A 279 -1.93 -16.23 16.15
C ARG A 279 -3.42 -16.49 15.94
N LYS A 280 -4.09 -17.10 16.92
CA LYS A 280 -5.49 -17.52 16.79
C LYS A 280 -6.55 -16.43 17.04
N GLY A 281 -6.13 -15.23 17.44
CA GLY A 281 -7.03 -14.16 17.87
C GLY A 281 -7.99 -13.67 16.77
N PHE A 282 -7.53 -13.60 15.52
CA PHE A 282 -8.37 -13.18 14.41
C PHE A 282 -9.45 -14.22 14.08
N VAL A 283 -9.15 -15.51 14.18
CA VAL A 283 -10.12 -16.62 14.02
C VAL A 283 -11.19 -16.55 15.11
N LYS A 284 -10.79 -16.30 16.35
CA LYS A 284 -11.74 -16.11 17.46
C LYS A 284 -12.70 -14.95 17.20
N LEU A 285 -12.20 -13.83 16.68
CA LEU A 285 -13.04 -12.68 16.31
C LEU A 285 -13.96 -13.02 15.13
N ALA A 286 -13.45 -13.70 14.13
CA ALA A 286 -14.20 -14.17 12.97
C ALA A 286 -15.41 -15.00 13.42
N LEU A 287 -15.19 -16.04 14.24
CA LEU A 287 -16.23 -16.92 14.76
C LEU A 287 -17.30 -16.17 15.56
N ARG A 288 -16.90 -15.21 16.39
CA ARG A 288 -17.85 -14.39 17.16
C ARG A 288 -18.84 -13.61 16.30
N HIS A 289 -18.41 -13.20 15.10
CA HIS A 289 -19.22 -12.38 14.21
C HIS A 289 -19.78 -13.14 13.00
N GLY A 290 -19.36 -14.38 12.78
CA GLY A 290 -19.66 -15.12 11.56
C GLY A 290 -19.05 -14.46 10.31
N ALA A 291 -17.87 -13.85 10.47
CA ALA A 291 -17.17 -13.16 9.38
C ALA A 291 -16.19 -14.12 8.71
N ASP A 292 -16.31 -14.35 7.41
CA ASP A 292 -15.50 -15.37 6.72
C ASP A 292 -14.02 -15.01 6.75
N LEU A 293 -13.18 -16.05 6.87
CA LEU A 293 -11.74 -15.89 6.84
C LEU A 293 -11.24 -15.97 5.41
N VAL A 294 -10.41 -15.02 4.99
CA VAL A 294 -9.82 -15.03 3.64
C VAL A 294 -8.29 -15.00 3.76
N PRO A 295 -7.59 -16.06 3.35
CA PRO A 295 -6.13 -16.06 3.33
C PRO A 295 -5.61 -15.18 2.19
N ILE A 296 -4.60 -14.37 2.48
CA ILE A 296 -3.94 -13.51 1.50
C ILE A 296 -2.43 -13.71 1.61
N TYR A 297 -1.79 -13.93 0.46
CA TYR A 297 -0.33 -13.97 0.37
C TYR A 297 0.20 -12.92 -0.62
N SER A 298 1.22 -12.16 -0.21
CA SER A 298 1.89 -11.13 -1.01
C SER A 298 3.30 -11.56 -1.37
N PHE A 299 3.49 -11.97 -2.62
CA PHE A 299 4.79 -12.33 -3.16
C PHE A 299 5.64 -11.08 -3.37
N GLY A 300 6.91 -11.15 -2.96
CA GLY A 300 7.88 -10.07 -3.13
C GLY A 300 7.89 -9.00 -2.03
N GLU A 301 6.96 -9.07 -1.06
CA GLU A 301 6.87 -8.11 0.04
C GLU A 301 8.16 -8.03 0.87
N ASN A 302 8.87 -9.15 1.05
CA ASN A 302 10.12 -9.23 1.80
C ASN A 302 11.36 -8.81 0.98
N GLU A 303 11.23 -8.62 -0.34
CA GLU A 303 12.35 -8.34 -1.26
C GLU A 303 12.70 -6.85 -1.34
N VAL A 304 11.80 -5.98 -0.90
CA VAL A 304 11.87 -4.54 -1.14
C VAL A 304 12.74 -3.79 -0.13
N TYR A 305 13.16 -4.44 0.95
CA TYR A 305 14.09 -3.87 1.92
C TYR A 305 15.05 -4.95 2.44
N LYS A 306 16.28 -4.53 2.74
CA LYS A 306 17.20 -5.30 3.57
C LYS A 306 17.11 -4.76 4.99
N GLN A 307 17.32 -5.62 5.97
CA GLN A 307 17.41 -5.19 7.36
C GLN A 307 18.53 -5.91 8.11
N VAL A 308 18.98 -5.29 9.19
CA VAL A 308 19.90 -5.91 10.13
C VAL A 308 19.09 -6.83 11.04
N ILE A 309 19.37 -8.13 10.96
CA ILE A 309 18.79 -9.14 11.84
C ILE A 309 19.76 -9.43 12.98
N PHE A 310 19.30 -9.20 14.20
CA PHE A 310 20.04 -9.57 15.40
C PHE A 310 19.83 -11.06 15.69
N GLU A 311 20.93 -11.77 15.95
CA GLU A 311 20.91 -13.20 16.28
C GLU A 311 20.05 -13.48 17.51
N GLU A 312 19.36 -14.62 17.50
CA GLU A 312 18.59 -15.07 18.65
C GLU A 312 19.52 -15.32 19.86
N GLY A 313 19.13 -14.83 21.03
CA GLY A 313 19.97 -14.84 22.24
C GLY A 313 20.92 -13.64 22.38
N SER A 314 21.12 -12.84 21.33
CA SER A 314 21.95 -11.63 21.43
C SER A 314 21.30 -10.54 22.29
N TRP A 315 22.13 -9.67 22.88
CA TRP A 315 21.66 -8.49 23.62
C TRP A 315 20.81 -7.56 22.73
N GLY A 316 21.21 -7.35 21.47
CA GLY A 316 20.44 -6.55 20.51
C GLY A 316 19.04 -7.10 20.26
N ARG A 317 18.90 -8.42 20.05
CA ARG A 317 17.61 -9.09 19.88
C ARG A 317 16.76 -9.01 21.14
N TRP A 318 17.39 -9.12 22.32
CA TRP A 318 16.71 -8.95 23.60
C TRP A 318 16.13 -7.53 23.76
N VAL A 319 16.92 -6.49 23.44
CA VAL A 319 16.47 -5.09 23.47
C VAL A 319 15.31 -4.89 22.49
N GLN A 320 15.43 -5.36 21.23
CA GLN A 320 14.36 -5.26 20.24
C GLN A 320 13.07 -5.92 20.73
N LYS A 321 13.13 -7.15 21.28
CA LYS A 321 11.95 -7.87 21.80
C LYS A 321 11.32 -7.16 22.99
N LYS A 322 12.13 -6.58 23.89
CA LYS A 322 11.63 -5.78 25.01
C LYS A 322 10.96 -4.51 24.53
N PHE A 323 11.58 -3.76 23.62
CA PHE A 323 11.00 -2.57 23.02
C PHE A 323 9.67 -2.90 22.33
N GLN A 324 9.65 -3.93 21.50
CA GLN A 324 8.44 -4.39 20.82
C GLN A 324 7.32 -4.77 21.81
N LYS A 325 7.65 -5.47 22.90
CA LYS A 325 6.67 -5.89 23.91
C LYS A 325 6.00 -4.71 24.62
N TYR A 326 6.76 -3.67 24.94
CA TYR A 326 6.25 -2.53 25.72
C TYR A 326 5.69 -1.39 24.85
N ILE A 327 6.34 -1.09 23.72
CA ILE A 327 5.94 0.00 22.81
C ILE A 327 4.95 -0.49 21.76
N GLY A 328 4.95 -1.79 21.42
CA GLY A 328 4.09 -2.36 20.39
C GLY A 328 4.54 -2.06 18.95
N PHE A 329 5.68 -1.38 18.78
CA PHE A 329 6.30 -1.04 17.50
C PHE A 329 7.59 -1.87 17.28
N ALA A 330 7.86 -2.26 16.03
CA ALA A 330 9.07 -2.98 15.65
C ALA A 330 10.20 -2.00 15.28
N PRO A 331 11.29 -1.91 16.07
CA PRO A 331 12.44 -1.09 15.71
C PRO A 331 13.30 -1.82 14.68
N CYS A 332 12.84 -1.82 13.42
CA CYS A 332 13.59 -2.37 12.29
C CYS A 332 14.70 -1.41 11.88
N ILE A 333 15.94 -1.90 11.81
CA ILE A 333 17.05 -1.18 11.18
C ILE A 333 17.12 -1.68 9.75
N PHE A 334 16.50 -0.94 8.83
CA PHE A 334 16.36 -1.33 7.43
C PHE A 334 16.98 -0.32 6.48
N HIS A 335 17.26 -0.78 5.28
CA HIS A 335 17.69 0.06 4.18
C HIS A 335 17.21 -0.49 2.84
N GLY A 336 16.96 0.42 1.92
CA GLY A 336 16.76 0.13 0.52
C GLY A 336 17.86 0.77 -0.30
N ARG A 337 17.47 1.55 -1.30
CA ARG A 337 18.34 2.31 -2.19
C ARG A 337 18.21 3.82 -1.99
N GLY A 338 19.18 4.56 -2.50
CA GLY A 338 19.15 6.02 -2.55
C GLY A 338 18.21 6.57 -3.63
N LEU A 339 18.00 7.89 -3.57
CA LEU A 339 17.10 8.63 -4.45
C LEU A 339 17.60 8.65 -5.90
N PHE A 340 18.90 8.91 -6.09
CA PHE A 340 19.52 9.13 -7.41
C PHE A 340 20.31 7.94 -7.95
N SER A 341 20.61 6.93 -7.12
CA SER A 341 21.36 5.73 -7.54
C SER A 341 20.87 4.47 -6.81
N SER A 342 20.78 3.36 -7.53
CA SER A 342 20.40 2.04 -6.99
C SER A 342 21.42 1.46 -6.01
N ASP A 343 22.67 1.88 -6.13
CA ASP A 343 23.81 1.26 -5.43
C ASP A 343 24.15 2.01 -4.13
N THR A 344 23.46 3.12 -3.88
CA THR A 344 23.63 3.92 -2.67
C THR A 344 22.64 3.51 -1.60
N TRP A 345 23.04 3.64 -0.34
CA TRP A 345 22.18 3.41 0.82
C TRP A 345 21.09 4.48 0.90
N GLY A 346 19.86 4.07 1.28
CA GLY A 346 18.77 5.02 1.47
C GLY A 346 17.45 4.38 1.93
N LEU A 347 16.41 5.20 2.00
CA LEU A 347 15.07 4.80 2.48
C LEU A 347 14.12 4.34 1.37
N VAL A 348 14.47 4.54 0.09
CA VAL A 348 13.61 4.12 -1.02
C VAL A 348 13.66 2.60 -1.12
N PRO A 349 12.52 1.86 -1.16
CA PRO A 349 12.56 0.41 -1.30
C PRO A 349 13.25 -0.03 -2.60
N TYR A 350 13.80 -1.23 -2.66
CA TYR A 350 14.23 -1.82 -3.93
C TYR A 350 13.02 -1.99 -4.86
N SER A 351 13.20 -1.67 -6.15
CA SER A 351 12.16 -1.86 -7.18
C SER A 351 12.07 -3.34 -7.53
N LYS A 352 11.41 -4.10 -6.66
CA LYS A 352 11.13 -5.53 -6.81
C LYS A 352 9.62 -5.73 -6.98
N PRO A 353 9.19 -6.74 -7.76
CA PRO A 353 7.76 -7.03 -7.92
C PRO A 353 7.07 -7.28 -6.58
N ILE A 354 5.89 -6.69 -6.39
CA ILE A 354 4.96 -7.06 -5.31
C ILE A 354 3.65 -7.51 -5.96
N THR A 355 3.22 -8.74 -5.67
CA THR A 355 1.91 -9.23 -6.12
C THR A 355 1.16 -9.94 -4.99
N THR A 356 0.01 -9.41 -4.64
CA THR A 356 -0.88 -9.95 -3.61
C THR A 356 -1.97 -10.81 -4.22
N VAL A 357 -2.09 -12.06 -3.75
CA VAL A 357 -3.16 -12.98 -4.13
C VAL A 357 -4.16 -13.09 -2.99
N VAL A 358 -5.44 -12.82 -3.29
CA VAL A 358 -6.56 -12.99 -2.37
C VAL A 358 -7.18 -14.36 -2.60
N GLY A 359 -7.10 -15.24 -1.60
CA GLY A 359 -7.57 -16.63 -1.65
C GLY A 359 -9.08 -16.80 -1.55
N GLU A 360 -9.50 -18.06 -1.48
CA GLU A 360 -10.90 -18.45 -1.31
C GLU A 360 -11.41 -18.16 0.11
N PRO A 361 -12.63 -17.62 0.29
CA PRO A 361 -13.21 -17.41 1.61
C PRO A 361 -13.56 -18.74 2.29
N ILE A 362 -13.03 -18.93 3.50
CA ILE A 362 -13.44 -20.00 4.40
C ILE A 362 -14.70 -19.53 5.12
N THR A 363 -15.82 -20.15 4.77
CA THR A 363 -17.10 -19.85 5.41
C THR A 363 -17.10 -20.39 6.84
N ILE A 364 -17.45 -19.53 7.80
CA ILE A 364 -17.49 -19.91 9.21
C ILE A 364 -18.84 -19.58 9.86
N PRO A 365 -19.27 -20.36 10.87
CA PRO A 365 -20.48 -20.09 11.62
C PRO A 365 -20.26 -18.90 12.58
N LYS A 366 -21.38 -18.28 12.96
CA LYS A 366 -21.39 -17.32 14.07
C LYS A 366 -21.60 -18.06 15.39
N LEU A 367 -20.63 -17.98 16.29
CA LEU A 367 -20.67 -18.58 17.63
C LEU A 367 -20.44 -17.50 18.68
N GLU A 368 -21.37 -17.26 19.60
CA GLU A 368 -21.21 -16.20 20.62
C GLU A 368 -20.01 -16.46 21.55
N HIS A 369 -19.83 -17.74 21.90
CA HIS A 369 -18.78 -18.23 22.79
C HIS A 369 -18.00 -19.37 22.12
N PRO A 370 -17.12 -19.08 21.14
CA PRO A 370 -16.37 -20.13 20.46
C PRO A 370 -15.42 -20.83 21.45
N THR A 371 -15.44 -22.15 21.43
CA THR A 371 -14.55 -22.99 22.24
C THR A 371 -13.13 -22.96 21.66
N GLN A 372 -12.14 -23.43 22.43
CA GLN A 372 -10.77 -23.55 21.90
C GLN A 372 -10.69 -24.56 20.76
N GLN A 373 -11.51 -25.62 20.78
CA GLN A 373 -11.60 -26.60 19.71
C GLN A 373 -12.11 -25.98 18.41
N ASP A 374 -13.16 -25.14 18.48
CA ASP A 374 -13.67 -24.41 17.31
C ASP A 374 -12.58 -23.50 16.72
N ILE A 375 -11.89 -22.76 17.58
CA ILE A 375 -10.83 -21.85 17.17
C ILE A 375 -9.69 -22.63 16.50
N ASP A 376 -9.30 -23.78 17.06
CA ASP A 376 -8.21 -24.60 16.55
C ASP A 376 -8.55 -25.25 15.21
N LEU A 377 -9.79 -25.73 15.05
CA LEU A 377 -10.30 -26.28 13.79
C LEU A 377 -10.22 -25.26 12.66
N TYR A 378 -10.84 -24.08 12.83
CA TYR A 378 -10.86 -23.06 11.79
C TYR A 378 -9.49 -22.41 11.56
N HIS A 379 -8.64 -22.35 12.59
CA HIS A 379 -7.26 -21.91 12.42
C HIS A 379 -6.43 -22.92 11.62
N ALA A 380 -6.61 -24.22 11.83
CA ALA A 380 -5.96 -25.25 11.03
C ALA A 380 -6.40 -25.17 9.56
N MET A 381 -7.71 -25.05 9.31
CA MET A 381 -8.24 -24.84 7.95
C MET A 381 -7.67 -23.57 7.30
N TYR A 382 -7.53 -22.49 8.06
CA TYR A 382 -6.92 -21.25 7.58
C TYR A 382 -5.45 -21.43 7.19
N MET A 383 -4.65 -22.10 8.02
CA MET A 383 -3.24 -22.38 7.73
C MET A 383 -3.08 -23.25 6.49
N GLU A 384 -3.88 -24.31 6.37
CA GLU A 384 -3.87 -25.19 5.19
C GLU A 384 -4.24 -24.43 3.92
N ALA A 385 -5.29 -23.59 3.98
CA ALA A 385 -5.71 -22.77 2.85
C ALA A 385 -4.63 -21.74 2.45
N LEU A 386 -3.90 -21.16 3.40
CA LEU A 386 -2.80 -20.23 3.13
C LEU A 386 -1.61 -20.94 2.46
N VAL A 387 -1.21 -22.11 2.96
CA VAL A 387 -0.12 -22.91 2.36
C VAL A 387 -0.50 -23.35 0.95
N LYS A 388 -1.72 -23.86 0.76
CA LYS A 388 -2.26 -24.21 -0.56
C LYS A 388 -2.27 -23.00 -1.50
N LEU A 389 -2.68 -21.83 -1.04
CA LEU A 389 -2.68 -20.60 -1.84
C LEU A 389 -1.27 -20.22 -2.29
N PHE A 390 -0.29 -20.33 -1.39
CA PHE A 390 1.13 -20.10 -1.70
C PHE A 390 1.63 -21.09 -2.75
N ASP A 391 1.47 -22.40 -2.52
CA ASP A 391 1.97 -23.45 -3.41
C ASP A 391 1.39 -23.35 -4.82
N GLN A 392 0.10 -23.02 -4.94
CA GLN A 392 -0.55 -22.85 -6.24
C GLN A 392 -0.02 -21.68 -7.06
N HIS A 393 0.63 -20.70 -6.44
CA HIS A 393 1.01 -19.43 -7.07
C HIS A 393 2.52 -19.17 -7.08
N LYS A 394 3.31 -19.86 -6.25
CA LYS A 394 4.74 -19.58 -6.05
C LYS A 394 5.57 -19.56 -7.34
N THR A 395 5.38 -20.55 -8.22
CA THR A 395 6.12 -20.67 -9.49
C THR A 395 5.77 -19.58 -10.50
N LYS A 396 4.50 -19.13 -10.50
CA LYS A 396 4.04 -18.01 -11.31
C LYS A 396 4.74 -16.69 -10.92
N PHE A 397 5.18 -16.58 -9.67
CA PHE A 397 5.83 -15.40 -9.14
C PHE A 397 7.35 -15.56 -8.94
N GLY A 398 7.95 -16.53 -9.64
CA GLY A 398 9.39 -16.68 -9.75
C GLY A 398 10.07 -17.46 -8.61
N LEU A 399 9.29 -18.08 -7.73
CA LEU A 399 9.82 -19.01 -6.72
C LEU A 399 9.96 -20.42 -7.29
N GLN A 400 10.86 -21.23 -6.75
CA GLN A 400 11.04 -22.61 -7.18
C GLN A 400 9.94 -23.53 -6.61
N GLU A 401 9.68 -24.66 -7.28
CA GLU A 401 8.70 -25.65 -6.80
C GLU A 401 9.08 -26.23 -5.43
N THR A 402 10.38 -26.29 -5.14
CA THR A 402 10.95 -26.76 -3.88
C THR A 402 10.81 -25.78 -2.72
N GLU A 403 10.51 -24.49 -3.00
CA GLU A 403 10.31 -23.51 -1.95
C GLU A 403 9.00 -23.76 -1.21
N VAL A 404 9.04 -23.61 0.11
CA VAL A 404 7.91 -23.86 1.00
C VAL A 404 7.62 -22.62 1.84
N LEU A 405 6.36 -22.47 2.24
CA LEU A 405 5.96 -21.45 3.19
C LEU A 405 6.22 -21.93 4.62
N GLU A 406 7.17 -21.31 5.31
CA GLU A 406 7.44 -21.60 6.72
C GLU A 406 6.36 -20.96 7.61
N VAL A 407 5.59 -21.80 8.32
CA VAL A 407 4.55 -21.35 9.27
C VAL A 407 5.06 -21.48 10.71
N ASN A 408 5.48 -20.34 11.27
CA ASN A 408 6.09 -20.20 12.60
C ASN A 408 5.10 -19.86 13.71
#